data_AF-W3XKM8-F1
#
_entry.id   AF-W3XKM8-F1
#
_cell.length_a   1.000
_cell.length_b   1.000
_cell.length_c   1.000
_cell.angle_alpha   90.00
_cell.angle_beta   90.00
_cell.angle_gamma   90.00
#
_symmetry.space_group_name_H-M   'P 1'
#
loop_
_entity.id
_entity.type
_entity.pdbx_description
1 polymer ?
#
loop_
_entity_poly.entity_id
_entity_poly.type
_entity_poly.pdbx_seq_one_letter_code
_entity_poly.pdbx_strand_id
1 'polypeptide(L)'
;MVADIEVAIQQHEEALHLTPDDHPGRKDHLFNIGNDFAQKYQKTGFLEDLEMALQRTQEALDVMSKDHADRARRLEGHGSVYNLKYEKTKAMPDFEAAIRHYQDALHHRVSPLRHRILSGEKLVTLYADAHDWQSAYHTADVTISLIPALTSRSLQTSDKQDLIEENSHLASDAFAVALKADQSLHDAWRLLELGRGTIVGSLHEMRTDISELYQQHPTIATEFTELRDQPGAPKESMQAIQRYEMAQRFDNVIEEIRRLPGFDRFLLAPTEDEIKAAAADGPIVIVNASSYGCDALIIKDTSIKAMPLSRARYDDVCIRAETLASPESLELDPLEWFWEVVASPILEALGMLETPVGNWPHIWWIPTGLFAKFPLHAAGRHDGFSDGVLDRVISSYSSSIKVLIQSRRNRSKPAVSPKSGSIVLLGMEETPGQSRLQFVPEEIERLEGLHTSTLLRIIRP
;
A
#
# COMPACT_ATOMS: atom_id res chain seq x y z
N MET A 1 -22.87 25.03 -9.96
CA MET A 1 -21.58 24.71 -9.34
C MET A 1 -21.11 25.80 -8.37
N VAL A 2 -20.74 27.02 -8.78
CA VAL A 2 -20.38 28.08 -7.80
C VAL A 2 -21.60 28.57 -6.99
N ALA A 3 -22.75 28.79 -7.65
CA ALA A 3 -23.98 29.19 -6.96
C ALA A 3 -24.44 28.17 -5.90
N ASP A 4 -24.25 26.87 -6.15
CA ASP A 4 -24.58 25.81 -5.19
C ASP A 4 -23.66 25.86 -3.96
N ILE A 5 -22.38 26.20 -4.15
CA ILE A 5 -21.41 26.40 -3.05
C ILE A 5 -21.80 27.62 -2.22
N GLU A 6 -22.24 28.72 -2.84
CA GLU A 6 -22.68 29.93 -2.12
C GLU A 6 -23.94 29.66 -1.29
N VAL A 7 -24.87 28.87 -1.81
CA VAL A 7 -26.05 28.41 -1.04
C VAL A 7 -25.62 27.52 0.13
N ALA A 8 -24.66 26.61 -0.05
CA ALA A 8 -24.15 25.77 1.03
C ALA A 8 -23.48 26.60 2.14
N ILE A 9 -22.66 27.59 1.78
CA ILE A 9 -22.04 28.53 2.72
C ILE A 9 -23.13 29.25 3.53
N GLN A 10 -24.14 29.80 2.85
CA GLN A 10 -25.24 30.50 3.54
C GLN A 10 -25.96 29.58 4.53
N GLN A 11 -26.29 28.35 4.13
CA GLN A 11 -26.97 27.39 5.01
C GLN A 11 -26.12 27.00 6.22
N HIS A 12 -24.81 26.80 6.04
CA HIS A 12 -23.92 26.50 7.15
C HIS A 12 -23.71 27.72 8.07
N GLU A 13 -23.69 28.95 7.55
CA GLU A 13 -23.63 30.18 8.36
C GLU A 13 -24.91 30.40 9.17
N GLU A 14 -26.09 30.14 8.58
CA GLU A 14 -27.37 30.16 9.31
C GLU A 14 -27.38 29.11 10.43
N ALA A 15 -26.93 27.89 10.15
CA ALA A 15 -26.79 26.84 11.17
C ALA A 15 -25.80 27.24 12.28
N LEU A 16 -24.68 27.85 11.93
CA LEU A 16 -23.69 28.35 12.89
C LEU A 16 -24.26 29.45 13.79
N HIS A 17 -25.06 30.36 13.24
CA HIS A 17 -25.73 31.41 14.01
C HIS A 17 -26.74 30.83 15.00
N LEU A 18 -27.46 29.77 14.61
CA LEU A 18 -28.46 29.12 15.47
C LEU A 18 -27.82 28.20 16.54
N THR A 19 -26.53 27.89 16.42
CA THR A 19 -25.82 26.97 17.30
C THR A 19 -25.09 27.74 18.42
N PRO A 20 -25.43 27.52 19.71
CA PRO A 20 -24.76 28.16 20.85
C PRO A 20 -23.23 27.94 20.86
N ASP A 21 -22.49 28.87 21.47
CA ASP A 21 -21.02 28.84 21.50
C ASP A 21 -20.45 27.61 22.20
N ASP A 22 -21.16 27.07 23.21
CA ASP A 22 -20.78 25.88 23.97
C ASP A 22 -21.25 24.57 23.33
N HIS A 23 -21.96 24.63 22.20
CA HIS A 23 -22.53 23.44 21.57
C HIS A 23 -21.45 22.60 20.85
N PRO A 24 -21.37 21.27 21.11
CA PRO A 24 -20.32 20.40 20.56
C PRO A 24 -20.24 20.37 19.02
N GLY A 25 -21.36 20.62 18.32
CA GLY A 25 -21.46 20.64 16.86
C GLY A 25 -21.01 21.95 16.20
N ARG A 26 -20.72 23.00 16.97
CA ARG A 26 -20.29 24.31 16.43
C ARG A 26 -19.02 24.19 15.58
N LYS A 27 -18.06 23.38 16.04
CA LYS A 27 -16.81 23.05 15.31
C LYS A 27 -17.06 22.39 13.95
N ASP A 28 -18.17 21.69 13.80
CA ASP A 28 -18.49 20.98 12.56
C ASP A 28 -18.99 21.94 11.50
N HIS A 29 -19.88 22.87 11.88
CA HIS A 29 -20.34 23.96 11.00
C HIS A 29 -19.17 24.85 10.56
N LEU A 30 -18.33 25.29 11.49
CA LEU A 30 -17.16 26.14 11.19
C LEU A 30 -16.23 25.51 10.15
N PHE A 31 -15.90 24.23 10.33
CA PHE A 31 -15.03 23.56 9.37
C PHE A 31 -15.70 23.32 8.02
N ASN A 32 -17.00 23.01 7.99
CA ASN A 32 -17.71 22.82 6.73
C ASN A 32 -17.74 24.13 5.92
N ILE A 33 -18.00 25.27 6.57
CA ILE A 33 -17.91 26.59 5.94
C ILE A 33 -16.49 26.80 5.37
N GLY A 34 -15.46 26.48 6.15
CA GLY A 34 -14.07 26.59 5.69
C GLY A 34 -13.78 25.74 4.45
N ASN A 35 -14.29 24.51 4.39
CA ASN A 35 -14.17 23.64 3.22
C ASN A 35 -14.94 24.18 2.01
N ASP A 36 -16.14 24.73 2.22
CA ASP A 36 -16.94 25.29 1.13
C ASP A 36 -16.23 26.50 0.51
N PHE A 37 -15.60 27.35 1.33
CA PHE A 37 -14.75 28.44 0.84
C PHE A 37 -13.51 27.93 0.09
N ALA A 38 -12.84 26.88 0.57
CA ALA A 38 -11.71 26.28 -0.16
C ALA A 38 -12.16 25.69 -1.52
N GLN A 39 -13.33 25.06 -1.59
CA GLN A 39 -13.92 24.60 -2.85
C GLN A 39 -14.32 25.75 -3.76
N LYS A 40 -14.88 26.84 -3.21
CA LYS A 40 -15.20 28.05 -3.95
C LYS A 40 -13.94 28.62 -4.60
N TYR A 41 -12.85 28.74 -3.84
CA TYR A 41 -11.54 29.15 -4.36
C TYR A 41 -11.09 28.31 -5.55
N GLN A 42 -11.19 26.98 -5.48
CA GLN A 42 -10.78 26.09 -6.59
C GLN A 42 -11.57 26.37 -7.88
N LYS A 43 -12.77 26.95 -7.79
CA LYS A 43 -13.60 27.33 -8.94
C LYS A 43 -13.40 28.78 -9.38
N THR A 44 -13.15 29.69 -8.45
CA THR A 44 -13.12 31.14 -8.70
C THR A 44 -11.72 31.70 -8.84
N GLY A 45 -10.75 31.16 -8.09
CA GLY A 45 -9.39 31.67 -7.96
C GLY A 45 -9.24 32.91 -7.07
N PHE A 46 -10.29 33.34 -6.36
CA PHE A 46 -10.25 34.53 -5.50
C PHE A 46 -9.58 34.25 -4.16
N LEU A 47 -8.44 34.87 -3.88
CA LEU A 47 -7.65 34.61 -2.68
C LEU A 47 -8.41 34.92 -1.38
N GLU A 48 -9.39 35.82 -1.43
CA GLU A 48 -10.29 36.13 -0.32
C GLU A 48 -11.08 34.90 0.14
N ASP A 49 -11.45 34.00 -0.79
CA ASP A 49 -12.10 32.74 -0.45
C ASP A 49 -11.14 31.85 0.37
N LEU A 50 -9.84 31.82 0.07
CA LEU A 50 -8.85 31.09 0.88
C LEU A 50 -8.62 31.70 2.26
N GLU A 51 -8.60 33.03 2.35
CA GLU A 51 -8.46 33.73 3.63
C GLU A 51 -9.65 33.41 4.55
N MET A 52 -10.86 33.39 3.99
CA MET A 52 -12.06 32.99 4.72
C MET A 52 -12.02 31.51 5.11
N ALA A 53 -11.54 30.63 4.23
CA ALA A 53 -11.34 29.22 4.56
C ALA A 53 -10.39 29.03 5.74
N LEU A 54 -9.26 29.73 5.76
CA LEU A 54 -8.27 29.71 6.84
C LEU A 54 -8.86 30.21 8.15
N GLN A 55 -9.59 31.33 8.12
CA GLN A 55 -10.25 31.88 9.30
C GLN A 55 -11.22 30.86 9.92
N ARG A 56 -12.12 30.29 9.11
CA ARG A 56 -13.16 29.37 9.59
C ARG A 56 -12.61 28.04 10.09
N THR A 57 -11.59 27.51 9.43
CA THR A 57 -10.91 26.29 9.88
C THR A 57 -10.10 26.50 11.16
N GLN A 58 -9.52 27.69 11.37
CA GLN A 58 -8.87 28.05 12.64
C GLN A 58 -9.89 28.19 13.78
N GLU A 59 -11.01 28.90 13.55
CA GLU A 59 -12.11 29.01 14.52
C GLU A 59 -12.60 27.61 14.96
N ALA A 60 -12.68 26.64 14.03
CA ALA A 60 -13.03 25.27 14.37
C ALA A 60 -12.00 24.59 15.30
N LEU A 61 -10.71 24.86 15.12
CA LEU A 61 -9.62 24.31 15.95
C LEU A 61 -9.59 24.93 17.36
N ASP A 62 -9.97 26.19 17.48
CA ASP A 62 -9.98 26.94 18.74
C ASP A 62 -11.10 26.48 19.69
N VAL A 63 -12.24 26.06 19.13
CA VAL A 63 -13.37 25.50 19.89
C VAL A 63 -13.09 24.06 20.37
N MET A 64 -12.07 23.39 19.83
CA MET A 64 -11.73 22.01 20.18
C MET A 64 -10.69 21.93 21.30
N SER A 65 -10.92 21.03 22.26
CA SER A 65 -9.87 20.67 23.21
C SER A 65 -8.65 20.08 22.50
N LYS A 66 -7.48 20.21 23.13
CA LYS A 66 -6.22 19.69 22.58
C LYS A 66 -6.21 18.17 22.47
N ASP A 67 -7.01 17.46 23.27
CA ASP A 67 -7.09 16.00 23.27
C ASP A 67 -8.33 15.47 22.52
N HIS A 68 -9.02 16.33 21.76
CA HIS A 68 -10.22 15.91 21.05
C HIS A 68 -9.90 14.89 19.95
N ALA A 69 -10.64 13.77 19.90
CA ALA A 69 -10.37 12.69 18.95
C ALA A 69 -10.39 13.13 17.47
N ASP A 70 -11.29 14.03 17.08
CA ASP A 70 -11.31 14.57 15.71
C ASP A 70 -10.27 15.65 15.41
N ARG A 71 -9.39 16.03 16.35
CA ARG A 71 -8.48 17.16 16.15
C ARG A 71 -7.54 16.98 14.97
N ALA A 72 -6.98 15.77 14.76
CA ALA A 72 -6.12 15.51 13.59
C ALA A 72 -6.83 15.75 12.26
N ARG A 73 -8.13 15.41 12.15
CA ARG A 73 -8.92 15.66 10.93
C ARG A 73 -9.05 17.15 10.63
N ARG A 74 -9.23 17.96 11.67
CA ARG A 74 -9.34 19.42 11.51
C ARG A 74 -7.99 20.06 11.20
N LEU A 75 -6.92 19.59 11.85
CA LEU A 75 -5.53 20.01 11.56
C LEU A 75 -5.14 19.65 10.12
N GLU A 76 -5.47 18.45 9.67
CA GLU A 76 -5.25 17.98 8.29
C GLU A 76 -5.99 18.86 7.27
N GLY A 77 -7.28 19.14 7.50
CA GLY A 77 -8.02 20.06 6.63
C GLY A 77 -7.46 21.49 6.64
N HIS A 78 -7.08 22.01 7.81
CA HIS A 78 -6.49 23.34 7.93
C HIS A 78 -5.11 23.43 7.22
N GLY A 79 -4.26 22.41 7.39
CA GLY A 79 -3.00 22.27 6.65
C GLY A 79 -3.21 22.17 5.14
N SER A 80 -4.30 21.54 4.69
CA SER A 80 -4.67 21.47 3.27
C SER A 80 -5.01 22.82 2.67
N VAL A 81 -5.70 23.70 3.43
CA VAL A 81 -5.98 25.07 2.97
C VAL A 81 -4.69 25.89 2.86
N TYR A 82 -3.78 25.78 3.83
CA TYR A 82 -2.46 26.40 3.74
C TYR A 82 -1.64 25.88 2.56
N ASN A 83 -1.65 24.57 2.30
CA ASN A 83 -0.98 24.00 1.15
C ASN A 83 -1.55 24.56 -0.16
N LEU A 84 -2.89 24.60 -0.30
CA LEU A 84 -3.54 25.15 -1.48
C LEU A 84 -3.16 26.63 -1.72
N LYS A 85 -3.05 27.41 -0.64
CA LYS A 85 -2.57 28.79 -0.71
C LYS A 85 -1.09 28.87 -1.09
N TYR A 86 -0.23 28.02 -0.53
CA TYR A 86 1.18 27.93 -0.91
C TYR A 86 1.35 27.56 -2.39
N GLU A 87 0.60 26.58 -2.90
CA GLU A 87 0.68 26.17 -4.31
C GLU A 87 0.49 27.34 -5.28
N LYS A 88 -0.29 28.34 -4.86
CA LYS A 88 -0.73 29.48 -5.68
C LYS A 88 0.11 30.73 -5.46
N THR A 89 0.50 30.99 -4.22
CA THR A 89 1.29 32.18 -3.86
C THR A 89 2.79 31.93 -3.82
N LYS A 90 3.20 30.66 -3.64
CA LYS A 90 4.57 30.22 -3.33
C LYS A 90 5.17 30.92 -2.10
N ALA A 91 4.32 31.39 -1.18
CA ALA A 91 4.77 32.05 0.04
C ALA A 91 5.25 31.03 1.08
N MET A 92 6.54 31.10 1.45
CA MET A 92 7.15 30.20 2.43
C MET A 92 6.41 30.13 3.79
N PRO A 93 5.86 31.24 4.35
CA PRO A 93 5.10 31.14 5.60
C PRO A 93 3.87 30.23 5.50
N ASP A 94 3.21 30.16 4.35
CA ASP A 94 2.07 29.26 4.14
C ASP A 94 2.53 27.80 4.02
N PHE A 95 3.70 27.54 3.41
CA PHE A 95 4.33 26.21 3.37
C PHE A 95 4.70 25.70 4.77
N GLU A 96 5.37 26.54 5.56
CA GLU A 96 5.75 26.21 6.94
C GLU A 96 4.52 25.97 7.83
N ALA A 97 3.44 26.75 7.63
CA ALA A 97 2.18 26.54 8.32
C ALA A 97 1.53 25.20 7.95
N ALA A 98 1.48 24.86 6.65
CA ALA A 98 0.97 23.57 6.18
C ALA A 98 1.72 22.41 6.84
N ILE A 99 3.06 22.44 6.81
CA ILE A 99 3.91 21.42 7.45
C ILE A 99 3.58 21.29 8.94
N ARG A 100 3.51 22.41 9.67
CA ARG A 100 3.24 22.39 11.11
C ARG A 100 1.92 21.70 11.43
N HIS A 101 0.84 22.04 10.70
CA HIS A 101 -0.47 21.46 10.95
C HIS A 101 -0.54 19.98 10.61
N TYR A 102 0.09 19.54 9.52
CA TYR A 102 0.18 18.11 9.22
C TYR A 102 1.05 17.35 10.22
N GLN A 103 2.13 17.96 10.73
CA GLN A 103 2.96 17.34 11.77
C GLN A 103 2.18 17.17 13.07
N ASP A 104 1.45 18.20 13.49
CA ASP A 104 0.58 18.13 14.65
C ASP A 104 -0.49 17.03 14.47
N ALA A 105 -1.08 16.93 13.28
CA ALA A 105 -2.05 15.90 12.95
C ALA A 105 -1.46 14.48 12.98
N LEU A 106 -0.31 14.25 12.34
CA LEU A 106 0.39 12.94 12.31
C LEU A 106 0.71 12.43 13.73
N HIS A 107 1.15 13.33 14.61
CA HIS A 107 1.56 12.98 15.97
C HIS A 107 0.42 13.04 17.01
N HIS A 108 -0.80 13.41 16.61
CA HIS A 108 -1.94 13.49 17.51
C HIS A 108 -2.46 12.09 17.92
N ARG A 109 -1.89 11.53 18.99
CA ARG A 109 -2.09 10.13 19.41
C ARG A 109 -3.54 9.72 19.69
N VAL A 110 -4.38 10.67 20.10
CA VAL A 110 -5.80 10.40 20.42
C VAL A 110 -6.66 10.29 19.16
N SER A 111 -6.18 10.82 18.03
CA SER A 111 -6.98 10.85 16.80
C SER A 111 -6.96 9.52 16.04
N PRO A 112 -8.01 9.25 15.25
CA PRO A 112 -8.04 8.09 14.36
C PRO A 112 -6.82 8.03 13.44
N LEU A 113 -6.26 6.83 13.26
CA LEU A 113 -5.06 6.59 12.46
C LEU A 113 -5.20 7.07 11.02
N ARG A 114 -6.40 7.02 10.43
CA ARG A 114 -6.64 7.46 9.04
C ARG A 114 -6.17 8.90 8.80
N HIS A 115 -6.57 9.86 9.64
CA HIS A 115 -6.18 11.27 9.45
C HIS A 115 -4.70 11.52 9.75
N ARG A 116 -4.13 10.71 10.66
CA ARG A 116 -2.69 10.76 10.96
C ARG A 116 -1.87 10.29 9.76
N ILE A 117 -2.27 9.18 9.16
CA ILE A 117 -1.62 8.60 7.97
C ILE A 117 -1.76 9.53 6.77
N LEU A 118 -2.96 10.05 6.50
CA LEU A 118 -3.18 11.04 5.43
C LEU A 118 -2.31 12.29 5.62
N SER A 119 -2.18 12.79 6.84
CA SER A 119 -1.29 13.94 7.12
C SER A 119 0.18 13.60 6.88
N GLY A 120 0.60 12.38 7.26
CA GLY A 120 1.94 11.87 6.97
C GLY A 120 2.23 11.78 5.48
N GLU A 121 1.27 11.28 4.68
CA GLU A 121 1.36 11.25 3.22
C GLU A 121 1.54 12.65 2.63
N LYS A 122 0.71 13.62 3.05
CA LYS A 122 0.85 15.02 2.59
C LYS A 122 2.21 15.62 2.96
N LEU A 123 2.73 15.33 4.15
CA LEU A 123 4.08 15.76 4.54
C LEU A 123 5.17 15.14 3.67
N VAL A 124 5.08 13.84 3.36
CA VAL A 124 6.05 13.19 2.46
C VAL A 124 6.08 13.91 1.10
N THR A 125 4.92 14.22 0.53
CA THR A 125 4.82 14.99 -0.71
C THR A 125 5.44 16.38 -0.58
N LEU A 126 5.09 17.14 0.47
CA LEU A 126 5.62 18.49 0.67
C LEU A 126 7.15 18.51 0.79
N TYR A 127 7.71 17.56 1.56
CA TYR A 127 9.16 17.45 1.72
C TYR A 127 9.86 16.98 0.45
N ALA A 128 9.28 16.03 -0.28
CA ALA A 128 9.82 15.57 -1.55
C ALA A 128 9.80 16.66 -2.63
N ASP A 129 8.72 17.44 -2.73
CA ASP A 129 8.61 18.59 -3.63
C ASP A 129 9.65 19.67 -3.30
N ALA A 130 9.95 19.85 -2.01
CA ALA A 130 11.01 20.74 -1.53
C ALA A 130 12.42 20.14 -1.62
N HIS A 131 12.55 18.88 -2.08
CA HIS A 131 13.79 18.10 -2.15
C HIS A 131 14.48 17.89 -0.79
N ASP A 132 13.72 17.98 0.31
CA ASP A 132 14.16 17.58 1.65
C ASP A 132 13.88 16.09 1.87
N TRP A 133 14.69 15.26 1.21
CA TRP A 133 14.54 13.81 1.24
C TRP A 133 14.68 13.23 2.63
N GLN A 134 15.48 13.84 3.51
CA GLN A 134 15.67 13.36 4.87
C GLN A 134 14.41 13.53 5.71
N SER A 135 13.76 14.70 5.64
CA SER A 135 12.48 14.93 6.34
C SER A 135 11.35 14.09 5.73
N ALA A 136 11.34 13.92 4.40
CA ALA A 136 10.43 13.01 3.72
C ALA A 136 10.57 11.58 4.23
N TYR A 137 11.80 11.07 4.36
CA TYR A 137 12.08 9.73 4.87
C TYR A 137 11.62 9.54 6.32
N HIS A 138 11.97 10.45 7.23
CA HIS A 138 11.55 10.35 8.62
C HIS A 138 10.02 10.35 8.75
N THR A 139 9.35 11.20 7.96
CA THR A 139 7.88 11.24 7.91
C THR A 139 7.32 9.93 7.36
N ALA A 140 7.88 9.41 6.28
CA ALA A 140 7.46 8.15 5.68
C ALA A 140 7.62 6.99 6.67
N ASP A 141 8.72 6.92 7.43
CA ASP A 141 8.95 5.90 8.44
C ASP A 141 7.89 5.93 9.55
N VAL A 142 7.63 7.10 10.12
CA VAL A 142 6.56 7.27 11.11
C VAL A 142 5.23 6.86 10.51
N THR A 143 4.91 7.28 9.30
CA THR A 143 3.62 7.02 8.64
C THR A 143 3.43 5.52 8.37
N ILE A 144 4.42 4.85 7.78
CA ILE A 144 4.40 3.40 7.50
C ILE A 144 4.26 2.60 8.80
N SER A 145 4.89 3.04 9.89
CA SER A 145 4.78 2.36 11.19
C SER A 145 3.35 2.32 11.75
N LEU A 146 2.46 3.21 11.29
CA LEU A 146 1.06 3.25 11.70
C LEU A 146 0.16 2.30 10.90
N ILE A 147 0.58 1.85 9.72
CA ILE A 147 -0.23 1.00 8.82
C ILE A 147 -0.58 -0.36 9.44
N PRO A 148 0.35 -1.09 10.11
CA PRO A 148 0.01 -2.35 10.76
C PRO A 148 -1.11 -2.21 11.80
N ALA A 149 -1.12 -1.08 12.51
CA ALA A 149 -2.14 -0.80 13.53
C ALA A 149 -3.49 -0.39 12.93
N LEU A 150 -3.52 0.17 11.70
CA LEU A 150 -4.75 0.49 10.96
C LEU A 150 -5.38 -0.76 10.34
N THR A 151 -4.56 -1.56 9.67
CA THR A 151 -5.00 -2.77 8.94
C THR A 151 -5.44 -3.91 9.86
N SER A 152 -4.92 -3.94 11.09
CA SER A 152 -5.35 -4.91 12.10
C SER A 152 -6.71 -4.59 12.72
N ARG A 153 -7.33 -3.43 12.48
CA ARG A 153 -8.54 -2.98 13.21
C ARG A 153 -9.75 -2.63 12.33
N SER A 154 -9.61 -2.58 11.01
CA SER A 154 -10.70 -2.20 10.10
C SER A 154 -11.34 -3.44 9.45
N LEU A 155 -12.51 -3.87 9.95
CA LEU A 155 -13.24 -5.02 9.39
C LEU A 155 -14.74 -4.75 9.19
N GLN A 156 -15.09 -3.88 8.26
CA GLN A 156 -16.10 -4.22 7.25
C GLN A 156 -15.38 -4.34 5.90
N THR A 157 -15.78 -5.32 5.08
CA THR A 157 -15.08 -5.68 3.83
C THR A 157 -14.99 -4.52 2.82
N SER A 158 -15.92 -3.56 2.85
CA SER A 158 -15.89 -2.34 2.04
C SER A 158 -14.82 -1.36 2.51
N ASP A 159 -14.81 -1.01 3.80
CA ASP A 159 -13.88 -0.03 4.36
C ASP A 159 -12.41 -0.51 4.28
N LYS A 160 -12.21 -1.83 4.23
CA LYS A 160 -10.90 -2.43 3.92
C LYS A 160 -10.42 -2.12 2.51
N GLN A 161 -11.31 -2.27 1.52
CA GLN A 161 -10.95 -2.09 0.11
C GLN A 161 -10.61 -0.63 -0.13
N ASP A 162 -11.42 0.29 0.41
CA ASP A 162 -11.17 1.73 0.33
C ASP A 162 -9.84 2.11 1.00
N LEU A 163 -9.55 1.61 2.20
CA LEU A 163 -8.28 1.90 2.89
C LEU A 163 -7.06 1.25 2.23
N ILE A 164 -7.20 0.05 1.66
CA ILE A 164 -6.12 -0.63 0.94
C ILE A 164 -5.80 0.11 -0.36
N GLU A 165 -6.83 0.55 -1.07
CA GLU A 165 -6.70 1.31 -2.32
C GLU A 165 -6.09 2.70 -2.04
N GLU A 166 -6.60 3.41 -1.03
CA GLU A 166 -6.11 4.73 -0.57
C GLU A 166 -4.64 4.70 -0.11
N ASN A 167 -4.11 3.57 0.36
CA ASN A 167 -2.74 3.47 0.89
C ASN A 167 -1.78 2.63 0.02
N SER A 168 -2.24 2.17 -1.15
CA SER A 168 -1.51 1.20 -1.98
C SER A 168 -0.17 1.73 -2.53
N HIS A 169 -0.04 3.05 -2.72
CA HIS A 169 1.18 3.72 -3.19
C HIS A 169 2.16 4.07 -2.07
N LEU A 170 1.70 4.21 -0.83
CA LEU A 170 2.51 4.76 0.27
C LEU A 170 3.77 3.93 0.56
N ALA A 171 3.69 2.60 0.46
CA ALA A 171 4.84 1.72 0.63
C ALA A 171 5.89 1.90 -0.48
N SER A 172 5.44 2.07 -1.73
CA SER A 172 6.29 2.30 -2.89
C SER A 172 6.98 3.66 -2.82
N ASP A 173 6.24 4.68 -2.37
CA ASP A 173 6.75 6.04 -2.16
C ASP A 173 7.76 6.09 -1.02
N ALA A 174 7.46 5.45 0.12
CA ALA A 174 8.38 5.38 1.25
C ALA A 174 9.70 4.68 0.88
N PHE A 175 9.64 3.63 0.06
CA PHE A 175 10.82 2.97 -0.49
C PHE A 175 11.65 3.91 -1.37
N ALA A 176 11.01 4.57 -2.34
CA ALA A 176 11.70 5.50 -3.26
C ALA A 176 12.32 6.68 -2.49
N VAL A 177 11.59 7.26 -1.54
CA VAL A 177 12.07 8.33 -0.66
C VAL A 177 13.26 7.88 0.18
N ALA A 178 13.25 6.66 0.73
CA ALA A 178 14.38 6.13 1.47
C ALA A 178 15.65 6.02 0.59
N LEU A 179 15.51 5.59 -0.66
CA LEU A 179 16.64 5.58 -1.61
C LEU A 179 17.12 6.99 -1.94
N LYS A 180 16.21 7.96 -2.13
CA LYS A 180 16.58 9.37 -2.39
C LYS A 180 17.25 10.05 -1.21
N ALA A 181 16.94 9.61 0.01
CA ALA A 181 17.52 10.10 1.25
C ALA A 181 18.84 9.38 1.62
N ASP A 182 19.43 8.62 0.69
CA ASP A 182 20.65 7.82 0.90
C ASP A 182 20.61 6.91 2.14
N GLN A 183 19.41 6.43 2.49
CA GLN A 183 19.25 5.49 3.61
C GLN A 183 19.75 4.11 3.21
N SER A 184 19.99 3.27 4.22
CA SER A 184 20.44 1.91 3.96
C SER A 184 19.38 1.15 3.13
N LEU A 185 19.84 0.23 2.27
CA LEU A 185 18.90 -0.66 1.55
C LEU A 185 18.01 -1.43 2.52
N HIS A 186 18.54 -1.73 3.70
CA HIS A 186 17.78 -2.34 4.78
C HIS A 186 16.56 -1.52 5.19
N ASP A 187 16.76 -0.22 5.40
CA ASP A 187 15.69 0.68 5.79
C ASP A 187 14.66 0.88 4.67
N ALA A 188 15.12 1.01 3.42
CA ALA A 188 14.22 1.14 2.27
C ALA A 188 13.30 -0.08 2.14
N TRP A 189 13.86 -1.30 2.09
CA TRP A 189 13.05 -2.50 1.92
C TRP A 189 12.18 -2.78 3.15
N ARG A 190 12.64 -2.44 4.37
CA ARG A 190 11.83 -2.56 5.60
C ARG A 190 10.52 -1.77 5.47
N LEU A 191 10.57 -0.53 4.99
CA LEU A 191 9.37 0.29 4.79
C LEU A 191 8.40 -0.37 3.80
N LEU A 192 8.96 -0.93 2.74
CA LEU A 192 8.20 -1.62 1.72
C LEU A 192 7.51 -2.89 2.27
N GLU A 193 8.21 -3.70 3.06
CA GLU A 193 7.66 -4.90 3.69
C GLU A 193 6.65 -4.57 4.80
N LEU A 194 6.86 -3.50 5.58
CA LEU A 194 5.91 -3.03 6.59
C LEU A 194 4.62 -2.48 5.97
N GLY A 195 4.73 -1.70 4.88
CA GLY A 195 3.58 -1.14 4.18
C GLY A 195 2.78 -2.20 3.40
N ARG A 196 3.46 -3.16 2.75
CA ARG A 196 2.79 -4.21 1.94
C ARG A 196 2.34 -5.43 2.74
N GLY A 197 3.11 -5.84 3.75
CA GLY A 197 2.87 -7.07 4.54
C GLY A 197 1.52 -7.07 5.26
N THR A 198 0.92 -5.89 5.39
CA THR A 198 -0.40 -5.63 5.97
C THR A 198 -1.51 -5.56 4.92
N ILE A 199 -1.23 -5.04 3.71
CA ILE A 199 -2.20 -4.89 2.63
C ILE A 199 -2.49 -6.23 1.94
N VAL A 200 -1.46 -6.96 1.49
CA VAL A 200 -1.65 -8.28 0.84
C VAL A 200 -1.95 -9.37 1.87
N GLY A 201 -1.44 -9.18 3.09
CA GLY A 201 -1.91 -9.87 4.29
C GLY A 201 -3.44 -9.85 4.42
N SER A 202 -4.12 -8.76 4.06
CA SER A 202 -5.54 -8.58 4.42
C SER A 202 -6.56 -9.39 3.63
N LEU A 203 -6.23 -9.88 2.43
CA LEU A 203 -7.21 -10.53 1.54
C LEU A 203 -7.13 -12.06 1.50
N HIS A 204 -6.03 -12.69 1.92
CA HIS A 204 -5.94 -14.15 2.15
C HIS A 204 -4.78 -14.59 3.06
N GLU A 205 -3.76 -13.74 3.27
CA GLU A 205 -2.50 -14.07 3.97
C GLU A 205 -2.46 -13.66 5.47
N MET A 206 -3.55 -13.13 6.02
CA MET A 206 -3.71 -12.70 7.42
C MET A 206 -3.71 -13.88 8.40
N ARG A 207 -3.56 -15.09 7.88
CA ARG A 207 -2.90 -16.16 8.62
C ARG A 207 -1.39 -15.90 8.55
N THR A 208 -0.92 -14.83 9.20
CA THR A 208 0.39 -14.95 9.85
C THR A 208 0.30 -16.28 10.58
N ASP A 209 1.24 -17.20 10.33
CA ASP A 209 1.22 -18.53 10.95
C ASP A 209 1.43 -18.37 12.46
N ILE A 210 0.38 -17.89 13.14
CA ILE A 210 0.28 -17.76 14.58
C ILE A 210 -0.03 -19.12 15.18
N SER A 211 0.04 -20.22 14.41
CA SER A 211 -0.08 -21.57 14.93
C SER A 211 1.01 -21.82 15.97
N GLU A 212 2.22 -21.32 15.75
CA GLU A 212 3.30 -21.41 16.74
C GLU A 212 3.01 -20.57 17.99
N LEU A 213 2.47 -19.35 17.82
CA LEU A 213 2.02 -18.50 18.93
C LEU A 213 0.85 -19.14 19.71
N TYR A 214 -0.11 -19.76 19.02
CA TYR A 214 -1.22 -20.50 19.62
C TYR A 214 -0.74 -21.74 20.36
N GLN A 215 0.27 -22.44 19.83
CA GLN A 215 0.83 -23.64 20.46
C GLN A 215 1.60 -23.30 21.74
N GLN A 216 2.42 -22.23 21.71
CA GLN A 216 3.30 -21.88 22.82
C GLN A 216 2.62 -20.94 23.83
N HIS A 217 1.75 -20.04 23.37
CA HIS A 217 1.15 -18.94 24.15
C HIS A 217 -0.33 -18.69 23.78
N PRO A 218 -1.25 -19.62 24.08
CA PRO A 218 -2.64 -19.56 23.60
C PRO A 218 -3.42 -18.33 24.08
N THR A 219 -3.22 -17.89 25.33
CA THR A 219 -3.98 -16.77 25.90
C THR A 219 -3.73 -15.46 25.16
N ILE A 220 -2.45 -15.10 24.95
CA ILE A 220 -2.09 -13.86 24.25
C ILE A 220 -2.38 -13.97 22.74
N ALA A 221 -2.32 -15.18 22.16
CA ALA A 221 -2.72 -15.43 20.78
C ALA A 221 -4.22 -15.17 20.57
N THR A 222 -5.07 -15.62 21.50
CA THR A 222 -6.51 -15.35 21.49
C THR A 222 -6.77 -13.86 21.66
N GLU A 223 -6.16 -13.19 22.65
CA GLU A 223 -6.35 -11.75 22.85
C GLU A 223 -5.91 -10.93 21.62
N PHE A 224 -4.75 -11.24 21.03
CA PHE A 224 -4.30 -10.63 19.78
C PHE A 224 -5.32 -10.82 18.66
N THR A 225 -5.85 -12.03 18.52
CA THR A 225 -6.85 -12.37 17.49
C THR A 225 -8.16 -11.64 17.72
N GLU A 226 -8.65 -11.57 18.95
CA GLU A 226 -9.89 -10.88 19.31
C GLU A 226 -9.78 -9.36 19.09
N LEU A 227 -8.68 -8.74 19.54
CA LEU A 227 -8.46 -7.30 19.32
C LEU A 227 -8.25 -6.97 17.84
N ARG A 228 -7.74 -7.91 17.05
CA ARG A 228 -7.61 -7.79 15.59
C ARG A 228 -8.94 -7.97 14.87
N ASP A 229 -9.71 -8.98 15.26
CA ASP A 229 -10.91 -9.42 14.53
C ASP A 229 -12.19 -8.69 14.98
N GLN A 230 -12.12 -7.86 16.02
CA GLN A 230 -13.27 -7.07 16.47
C GLN A 230 -13.67 -5.99 15.46
N PRO A 231 -14.94 -5.95 15.01
CA PRO A 231 -15.42 -4.94 14.08
C PRO A 231 -15.43 -3.55 14.75
N GLY A 232 -14.96 -2.53 14.04
CA GLY A 232 -15.15 -1.14 14.45
C GLY A 232 -16.64 -0.82 14.53
N ALA A 233 -17.19 -0.72 15.74
CA ALA A 233 -18.61 -0.40 15.93
C ALA A 233 -18.97 0.95 15.26
N PRO A 234 -20.24 1.11 14.79
CA PRO A 234 -20.70 2.26 14.03
C PRO A 234 -20.24 3.60 14.62
N LYS A 235 -19.93 4.58 13.75
CA LYS A 235 -19.45 5.93 14.10
C LYS A 235 -20.19 6.56 15.29
N GLU A 236 -21.48 6.28 15.44
CA GLU A 236 -22.39 6.85 16.43
C GLU A 236 -22.46 6.11 17.77
N SER A 237 -22.03 4.84 17.83
CA SER A 237 -22.28 3.96 18.98
C SER A 237 -21.11 3.83 19.96
N MET A 238 -19.88 4.13 19.52
CA MET A 238 -18.67 3.93 20.33
C MET A 238 -18.02 5.27 20.65
N GLN A 239 -17.91 5.57 21.95
CA GLN A 239 -17.24 6.79 22.42
C GLN A 239 -15.78 6.76 21.93
N ALA A 240 -15.27 7.89 21.45
CA ALA A 240 -13.92 7.98 20.90
C ALA A 240 -12.82 7.50 21.86
N ILE A 241 -13.07 7.59 23.17
CA ILE A 241 -12.22 7.07 24.25
C ILE A 241 -12.08 5.54 24.19
N GLN A 242 -13.17 4.80 23.97
CA GLN A 242 -13.13 3.33 23.88
C GLN A 242 -12.30 2.87 22.67
N ARG A 243 -12.41 3.56 21.52
CA ARG A 243 -11.55 3.29 20.35
C ARG A 243 -10.07 3.51 20.64
N TYR A 244 -9.75 4.51 21.45
CA TYR A 244 -8.38 4.81 21.87
C TYR A 244 -7.83 3.77 22.84
N GLU A 245 -8.59 3.36 23.85
CA GLU A 245 -8.16 2.33 24.81
C GLU A 245 -7.88 0.99 24.12
N MET A 246 -8.74 0.61 23.16
CA MET A 246 -8.54 -0.58 22.34
C MET A 246 -7.30 -0.48 21.44
N ALA A 247 -7.02 0.71 20.90
CA ALA A 247 -5.80 0.98 20.14
C ALA A 247 -4.55 0.68 20.96
N GLN A 248 -4.52 1.27 22.15
CA GLN A 248 -3.41 1.18 23.06
C GLN A 248 -3.23 -0.26 23.56
N ARG A 249 -4.34 -0.97 23.81
CA ARG A 249 -4.27 -2.38 24.20
C ARG A 249 -3.69 -3.25 23.08
N PHE A 250 -4.09 -3.04 21.83
CA PHE A 250 -3.55 -3.79 20.70
C PHE A 250 -2.04 -3.59 20.55
N ASP A 251 -1.57 -2.34 20.63
CA ASP A 251 -0.13 -2.03 20.57
C ASP A 251 0.64 -2.70 21.73
N ASN A 252 0.07 -2.66 22.94
CA ASN A 252 0.66 -3.32 24.11
C ASN A 252 0.74 -4.85 23.94
N VAL A 253 -0.29 -5.48 23.37
CA VAL A 253 -0.30 -6.93 23.12
C VAL A 253 0.81 -7.33 22.13
N ILE A 254 1.05 -6.54 21.09
CA ILE A 254 2.18 -6.78 20.16
C ILE A 254 3.51 -6.73 20.92
N GLU A 255 3.70 -5.72 21.77
CA GLU A 255 4.93 -5.59 22.58
C GLU A 255 5.08 -6.70 23.62
N GLU A 256 3.98 -7.16 24.22
CA GLU A 256 3.97 -8.32 25.10
C GLU A 256 4.37 -9.60 24.33
N ILE A 257 3.85 -9.81 23.12
CA ILE A 257 4.25 -10.94 22.25
C ILE A 257 5.74 -10.88 21.93
N ARG A 258 6.29 -9.70 21.62
CA ARG A 258 7.72 -9.51 21.32
C ARG A 258 8.65 -9.78 22.50
N ARG A 259 8.13 -9.85 23.73
CA ARG A 259 8.94 -10.22 24.90
C ARG A 259 9.00 -11.73 25.12
N LEU A 260 8.22 -12.52 24.37
CA LEU A 260 8.21 -13.97 24.48
C LEU A 260 9.41 -14.59 23.75
N PRO A 261 10.05 -15.64 24.29
CA PRO A 261 11.16 -16.33 23.63
C PRO A 261 10.76 -16.84 22.24
N GLY A 262 11.52 -16.46 21.21
CA GLY A 262 11.25 -16.86 19.81
C GLY A 262 10.25 -15.97 19.07
N PHE A 263 9.67 -14.96 19.73
CA PHE A 263 8.72 -14.01 19.12
C PHE A 263 9.23 -12.57 19.14
N ASP A 264 10.51 -12.33 19.42
CA ASP A 264 11.14 -11.00 19.50
C ASP A 264 11.00 -10.18 18.21
N ARG A 265 10.83 -10.86 17.07
CA ARG A 265 10.59 -10.26 15.76
C ARG A 265 9.14 -10.36 15.28
N PHE A 266 8.18 -10.59 16.17
CA PHE A 266 6.77 -10.71 15.80
C PHE A 266 6.26 -9.46 15.06
N LEU A 267 5.67 -9.68 13.88
CA LEU A 267 5.23 -8.65 12.94
C LEU A 267 6.32 -7.66 12.48
N LEU A 268 7.60 -7.94 12.70
CA LEU A 268 8.69 -7.18 12.11
C LEU A 268 9.05 -7.70 10.73
N ALA A 269 9.78 -6.87 9.99
CA ALA A 269 10.32 -7.20 8.68
C ALA A 269 11.46 -8.25 8.82
N PRO A 270 11.69 -9.13 7.84
CA PRO A 270 12.79 -10.11 7.87
C PRO A 270 14.18 -9.49 8.08
N THR A 271 15.18 -10.26 8.46
CA THR A 271 16.57 -9.76 8.50
C THR A 271 17.22 -9.82 7.12
N GLU A 272 18.31 -9.08 6.91
CA GLU A 272 19.10 -9.18 5.67
C GLU A 272 19.55 -10.62 5.39
N ASP A 273 19.96 -11.36 6.43
CA ASP A 273 20.38 -12.76 6.30
C ASP A 273 19.23 -13.68 5.90
N GLU A 274 18.04 -13.49 6.48
CA GLU A 274 16.84 -14.24 6.08
C GLU A 274 16.44 -13.96 4.62
N ILE A 275 16.61 -12.71 4.17
CA ILE A 275 16.30 -12.28 2.80
C ILE A 275 17.30 -12.88 1.80
N LYS A 276 18.60 -12.82 2.12
CA LYS A 276 19.64 -13.46 1.31
C LYS A 276 19.46 -14.98 1.26
N ALA A 277 19.15 -15.61 2.39
CA ALA A 277 18.83 -17.04 2.42
C ALA A 277 17.61 -17.37 1.53
N ALA A 278 16.61 -16.48 1.49
CA ALA A 278 15.48 -16.59 0.57
C ALA A 278 15.84 -16.35 -0.90
N ALA A 279 17.06 -15.94 -1.26
CA ALA A 279 17.51 -15.87 -2.66
C ALA A 279 18.31 -17.12 -3.09
N ALA A 280 18.41 -18.15 -2.25
CA ALA A 280 19.14 -19.38 -2.57
C ALA A 280 18.55 -20.17 -3.76
N ASP A 281 17.23 -20.19 -3.90
CA ASP A 281 16.51 -20.85 -5.02
C ASP A 281 16.32 -19.94 -6.24
N GLY A 282 17.22 -18.97 -6.43
CA GLY A 282 17.17 -17.97 -7.50
C GLY A 282 16.99 -16.55 -6.97
N PRO A 283 17.50 -15.55 -7.71
CA PRO A 283 17.43 -14.14 -7.30
C PRO A 283 15.99 -13.67 -7.11
N ILE A 284 15.81 -12.80 -6.12
CA ILE A 284 14.57 -12.07 -5.90
C ILE A 284 14.75 -10.67 -6.47
N VAL A 285 13.79 -10.22 -7.27
CA VAL A 285 13.77 -8.86 -7.82
C VAL A 285 12.49 -8.16 -7.39
N ILE A 286 12.63 -7.11 -6.59
CA ILE A 286 11.55 -6.16 -6.35
C ILE A 286 11.62 -5.09 -7.42
N VAL A 287 10.52 -4.81 -8.12
CA VAL A 287 10.43 -3.65 -9.02
C VAL A 287 9.43 -2.67 -8.46
N ASN A 288 9.87 -1.42 -8.28
CA ASN A 288 9.11 -0.36 -7.63
C ASN A 288 8.80 0.77 -8.60
N ALA A 289 7.53 1.13 -8.70
CA ALA A 289 7.08 2.36 -9.34
C ALA A 289 6.53 3.33 -8.30
N SER A 290 7.13 4.51 -8.23
CA SER A 290 6.71 5.64 -7.39
C SER A 290 6.87 6.95 -8.14
N SER A 291 6.08 7.96 -7.77
CA SER A 291 6.21 9.33 -8.27
C SER A 291 7.60 9.93 -7.99
N TYR A 292 8.31 9.44 -6.97
CA TYR A 292 9.65 9.91 -6.60
C TYR A 292 10.79 9.14 -7.28
N GLY A 293 10.48 8.03 -7.96
CA GLY A 293 11.46 7.20 -8.66
C GLY A 293 10.95 5.80 -8.98
N CYS A 294 11.43 5.26 -10.10
CA CYS A 294 11.28 3.84 -10.41
C CYS A 294 12.61 3.14 -10.22
N ASP A 295 12.59 2.01 -9.52
CA ASP A 295 13.80 1.33 -9.03
C ASP A 295 13.61 -0.18 -9.02
N ALA A 296 14.71 -0.92 -9.12
CA ALA A 296 14.75 -2.36 -8.90
C ALA A 296 15.67 -2.69 -7.73
N LEU A 297 15.22 -3.56 -6.82
CA LEU A 297 16.06 -4.15 -5.77
C LEU A 297 16.37 -5.59 -6.16
N ILE A 298 17.64 -5.86 -6.48
CA ILE A 298 18.13 -7.17 -6.87
C ILE A 298 18.78 -7.83 -5.64
N ILE A 299 18.22 -8.96 -5.23
CA ILE A 299 18.64 -9.73 -4.07
C ILE A 299 19.18 -11.07 -4.55
N LYS A 300 20.44 -11.32 -4.23
CA LYS A 300 21.14 -12.61 -4.38
C LYS A 300 21.47 -13.14 -2.99
N ASP A 301 21.79 -14.43 -2.92
CA ASP A 301 22.30 -15.09 -1.70
C ASP A 301 23.52 -14.41 -1.07
N THR A 302 24.27 -13.67 -1.88
CA THR A 302 25.54 -13.03 -1.51
C THR A 302 25.47 -11.51 -1.43
N SER A 303 24.48 -10.88 -2.06
CA SER A 303 24.44 -9.41 -2.17
C SER A 303 23.03 -8.87 -2.37
N ILE A 304 22.79 -7.66 -1.88
CA ILE A 304 21.60 -6.86 -2.16
C ILE A 304 22.05 -5.58 -2.87
N LYS A 305 21.42 -5.24 -3.99
CA LYS A 305 21.76 -4.05 -4.77
C LYS A 305 20.48 -3.34 -5.23
N ALA A 306 20.39 -2.04 -5.02
CA ALA A 306 19.40 -1.21 -5.70
C ALA A 306 19.95 -0.77 -7.07
N MET A 307 19.05 -0.65 -8.03
CA MET A 307 19.33 -0.23 -9.39
C MET A 307 18.24 0.75 -9.83
N PRO A 308 18.57 2.03 -10.11
CA PRO A 308 17.58 2.98 -10.60
C PRO A 308 17.15 2.60 -12.03
N LEU A 309 15.83 2.60 -12.27
CA LEU A 309 15.24 2.35 -13.59
C LEU A 309 14.99 3.69 -14.27
N SER A 310 16.06 4.45 -14.57
CA SER A 310 15.98 5.85 -15.00
C SER A 310 15.17 6.09 -16.28
N ARG A 311 14.99 5.07 -17.13
CA ARG A 311 14.15 5.13 -18.33
C ARG A 311 12.66 4.90 -18.07
N ALA A 312 12.29 4.34 -16.92
CA ALA A 312 10.91 4.11 -16.52
C ALA A 312 10.39 5.33 -15.74
N ARG A 313 10.01 6.40 -16.45
CA ARG A 313 9.41 7.58 -15.78
C ARG A 313 8.01 7.25 -15.28
N TYR A 314 7.67 7.70 -14.07
CA TYR A 314 6.38 7.36 -13.45
C TYR A 314 5.17 7.78 -14.30
N ASP A 315 5.20 8.95 -14.95
CA ASP A 315 4.13 9.39 -15.84
C ASP A 315 3.90 8.42 -17.01
N ASP A 316 4.97 7.88 -17.60
CA ASP A 316 4.89 6.88 -18.66
C ASP A 316 4.34 5.54 -18.15
N VAL A 317 4.68 5.18 -16.90
CA VAL A 317 4.10 4.00 -16.21
C VAL A 317 2.59 4.18 -16.04
N CYS A 318 2.13 5.35 -15.60
CA CYS A 318 0.71 5.66 -15.42
C CYS A 318 -0.07 5.46 -16.72
N ILE A 319 0.37 6.11 -17.79
CA ILE A 319 -0.29 6.05 -19.11
C ILE A 319 -0.39 4.59 -19.59
N ARG A 320 0.72 3.84 -19.53
CA ARG A 320 0.75 2.47 -20.03
C ARG A 320 0.00 1.48 -19.15
N ALA A 321 -0.04 1.71 -17.84
CA ALA A 321 -0.85 0.92 -16.92
C ALA A 321 -2.34 1.10 -17.21
N GLU A 322 -2.77 2.31 -17.58
CA GLU A 322 -4.14 2.59 -18.03
C GLU A 322 -4.43 1.92 -19.37
N THR A 323 -3.51 1.98 -20.34
CA THR A 323 -3.63 1.27 -21.62
C THR A 323 -3.81 -0.24 -21.43
N LEU A 324 -3.02 -0.88 -20.56
CA LEU A 324 -3.14 -2.31 -20.26
C LEU A 324 -4.44 -2.68 -19.53
N ALA A 325 -4.97 -1.76 -18.72
CA ALA A 325 -6.23 -1.98 -18.01
C ALA A 325 -7.46 -1.82 -18.93
N SER A 326 -7.30 -1.20 -20.10
CA SER A 326 -8.38 -0.98 -21.06
C SER A 326 -8.75 -2.29 -21.79
N PRO A 327 -9.99 -2.80 -21.65
CA PRO A 327 -10.42 -4.04 -22.32
C PRO A 327 -10.41 -3.96 -23.85
N GLU A 328 -10.45 -2.74 -24.40
CA GLU A 328 -10.49 -2.48 -25.84
C GLU A 328 -9.09 -2.40 -26.48
N SER A 329 -8.04 -2.35 -25.66
CA SER A 329 -6.66 -2.26 -26.14
C SER A 329 -6.09 -3.65 -26.45
N LEU A 330 -5.73 -3.87 -27.70
CA LEU A 330 -4.91 -5.00 -28.14
C LEU A 330 -3.44 -4.59 -28.36
N GLU A 331 -3.05 -3.41 -27.86
CA GLU A 331 -1.72 -2.87 -28.07
C GLU A 331 -0.70 -3.61 -27.21
N LEU A 332 0.33 -4.16 -27.86
CA LEU A 332 1.47 -4.78 -27.20
C LEU A 332 2.58 -3.78 -26.86
N ASP A 333 2.48 -2.51 -27.30
CA ASP A 333 3.43 -1.43 -26.99
C ASP A 333 3.77 -1.35 -25.49
N PRO A 334 2.82 -1.48 -24.55
CA PRO A 334 3.16 -1.46 -23.13
C PRO A 334 4.12 -2.58 -22.71
N LEU A 335 4.03 -3.77 -23.31
CA LEU A 335 4.90 -4.91 -23.01
C LEU A 335 6.28 -4.75 -23.62
N GLU A 336 6.34 -4.24 -24.86
CA GLU A 336 7.62 -3.95 -25.54
C GLU A 336 8.37 -2.83 -24.82
N TRP A 337 7.66 -1.75 -24.46
CA TRP A 337 8.22 -0.67 -23.66
C TRP A 337 8.72 -1.16 -22.30
N PHE A 338 7.92 -1.98 -21.61
CA PHE A 338 8.27 -2.50 -20.29
C PHE A 338 9.47 -3.44 -20.34
N TRP A 339 9.60 -4.20 -21.42
CA TRP A 339 10.82 -4.94 -21.73
C TRP A 339 12.05 -4.03 -21.82
N GLU A 340 11.98 -2.95 -22.60
CA GLU A 340 13.12 -2.07 -22.84
C GLU A 340 13.55 -1.25 -21.62
N VAL A 341 12.60 -0.82 -20.79
CA VAL A 341 12.88 0.14 -19.70
C VAL A 341 12.98 -0.51 -18.32
N VAL A 342 12.47 -1.73 -18.15
CA VAL A 342 12.46 -2.44 -16.86
C VAL A 342 13.08 -3.82 -16.96
N ALA A 343 12.50 -4.74 -17.73
CA ALA A 343 12.88 -6.15 -17.64
C ALA A 343 14.27 -6.44 -18.22
N SER A 344 14.59 -5.92 -19.41
CA SER A 344 15.88 -6.12 -20.06
C SER A 344 17.06 -5.57 -19.23
N PRO A 345 17.03 -4.32 -18.70
CA PRO A 345 18.07 -3.82 -17.79
C PRO A 345 18.28 -4.69 -16.54
N ILE A 346 17.21 -5.26 -15.98
CA ILE A 346 17.31 -6.17 -14.82
C ILE A 346 17.98 -7.48 -15.22
N LEU A 347 17.58 -8.08 -16.34
CA LEU A 347 18.18 -9.32 -16.84
C LEU A 347 19.66 -9.11 -17.20
N GLU A 348 20.00 -7.95 -17.76
CA GLU A 348 21.39 -7.56 -18.00
C GLU A 348 22.21 -7.51 -16.70
N ALA A 349 21.69 -6.83 -15.66
CA ALA A 349 22.33 -6.77 -14.35
C ALA A 349 22.47 -8.14 -13.67
N LEU A 350 21.59 -9.10 -14.01
CA LEU A 350 21.65 -10.48 -13.55
C LEU A 350 22.55 -11.38 -14.42
N GLY A 351 22.95 -10.95 -15.61
CA GLY A 351 23.68 -11.76 -16.59
C GLY A 351 22.81 -12.82 -17.28
N MET A 352 21.51 -12.55 -17.45
CA MET A 352 20.49 -13.47 -17.96
C MET A 352 19.85 -12.99 -19.27
N LEU A 353 20.64 -12.41 -20.18
CA LEU A 353 20.15 -11.91 -21.47
C LEU A 353 20.14 -12.95 -22.59
N GLU A 354 20.84 -14.07 -22.43
CA GLU A 354 20.91 -15.13 -23.43
C GLU A 354 19.79 -16.14 -23.20
N THR A 355 19.28 -16.72 -24.29
CA THR A 355 18.35 -17.85 -24.22
C THR A 355 19.08 -19.07 -23.65
N PRO A 356 18.65 -19.60 -22.49
CA PRO A 356 19.34 -20.70 -21.83
C PRO A 356 19.21 -22.00 -22.62
N VAL A 357 20.27 -22.80 -22.63
CA VAL A 357 20.26 -24.17 -23.16
C VAL A 357 20.25 -25.15 -21.98
N GLY A 358 19.20 -25.95 -21.85
CA GLY A 358 19.09 -26.94 -20.78
C GLY A 358 18.37 -26.39 -19.54
N ASN A 359 19.09 -26.19 -18.43
CA ASN A 359 18.48 -25.70 -17.19
C ASN A 359 18.20 -24.21 -17.28
N TRP A 360 16.96 -23.82 -17.01
CA TRP A 360 16.53 -22.44 -17.06
C TRP A 360 16.79 -21.73 -15.72
N PRO A 361 17.37 -20.51 -15.73
CA PRO A 361 17.47 -19.70 -14.53
C PRO A 361 16.08 -19.28 -14.06
N HIS A 362 15.92 -19.14 -12.75
CA HIS A 362 14.64 -18.78 -12.12
C HIS A 362 14.76 -17.42 -11.44
N ILE A 363 13.81 -16.52 -11.71
CA ILE A 363 13.66 -15.23 -11.03
C ILE A 363 12.34 -15.20 -10.24
N TRP A 364 12.41 -14.65 -9.02
CA TRP A 364 11.26 -14.33 -8.18
C TRP A 364 10.94 -12.84 -8.26
N TRP A 365 9.87 -12.48 -8.94
CA TRP A 365 9.39 -11.11 -9.12
C TRP A 365 8.49 -10.68 -7.97
N ILE A 366 8.73 -9.49 -7.45
CA ILE A 366 7.87 -8.84 -6.45
C ILE A 366 7.56 -7.42 -6.97
N PRO A 367 6.55 -7.25 -7.83
CA PRO A 367 6.20 -5.93 -8.36
C PRO A 367 5.45 -5.09 -7.32
N THR A 368 5.70 -3.78 -7.31
CA THR A 368 5.07 -2.82 -6.39
C THR A 368 4.63 -1.55 -7.11
N GLY A 369 3.66 -0.84 -6.51
CA GLY A 369 3.01 0.29 -7.16
C GLY A 369 2.36 -0.12 -8.48
N LEU A 370 2.43 0.77 -9.47
CA LEU A 370 1.82 0.51 -10.78
C LEU A 370 2.49 -0.62 -11.58
N PHE A 371 3.73 -1.01 -11.27
CA PHE A 371 4.35 -2.17 -11.91
C PHE A 371 3.62 -3.49 -11.62
N ALA A 372 2.83 -3.56 -10.54
CA ALA A 372 1.98 -4.72 -10.27
C ALA A 372 0.88 -4.95 -11.34
N LYS A 373 0.58 -3.93 -12.16
CA LYS A 373 -0.36 -4.04 -13.28
C LYS A 373 0.27 -4.60 -14.56
N PHE A 374 1.60 -4.74 -14.61
CA PHE A 374 2.32 -5.22 -15.78
C PHE A 374 2.69 -6.70 -15.63
N PRO A 375 2.40 -7.55 -16.63
CA PRO A 375 2.86 -8.93 -16.61
C PRO A 375 4.36 -8.99 -16.96
N LEU A 376 5.24 -8.84 -15.95
CA LEU A 376 6.71 -8.87 -16.10
C LEU A 376 7.20 -10.05 -16.95
N HIS A 377 6.58 -11.22 -16.79
CA HIS A 377 6.95 -12.43 -17.50
C HIS A 377 6.67 -12.32 -19.00
N ALA A 378 5.64 -11.57 -19.41
CA ALA A 378 5.27 -11.36 -20.79
C ALA A 378 5.96 -10.15 -21.43
N ALA A 379 6.79 -9.40 -20.69
CA ALA A 379 7.55 -8.30 -21.25
C ALA A 379 8.52 -8.83 -22.32
N GLY A 380 8.34 -8.38 -23.56
CA GLY A 380 9.19 -8.75 -24.69
C GLY A 380 8.77 -8.02 -25.96
N ARG A 381 9.56 -8.17 -27.02
CA ARG A 381 9.18 -7.78 -28.38
C ARG A 381 8.34 -8.87 -28.99
N HIS A 382 7.16 -8.53 -29.52
CA HIS A 382 6.19 -9.50 -30.01
C HIS A 382 6.08 -9.49 -31.55
N ASP A 383 7.20 -9.18 -32.22
CA ASP A 383 7.33 -9.06 -33.67
C ASP A 383 7.65 -10.40 -34.39
N GLY A 384 7.59 -11.52 -33.66
CA GLY A 384 7.80 -12.87 -34.18
C GLY A 384 9.17 -13.49 -33.85
N PHE A 385 10.05 -12.75 -33.17
CA PHE A 385 11.27 -13.29 -32.57
C PHE A 385 11.10 -13.54 -31.07
N SER A 386 11.71 -14.60 -30.55
CA SER A 386 11.76 -14.93 -29.11
C SER A 386 12.68 -13.95 -28.38
N ASP A 387 12.22 -12.72 -28.18
CA ASP A 387 12.96 -11.65 -27.51
C ASP A 387 12.17 -11.04 -26.35
N GLY A 388 11.97 -11.82 -25.27
CA GLY A 388 11.40 -11.34 -24.02
C GLY A 388 11.90 -12.06 -22.78
N VAL A 389 11.21 -11.83 -21.66
CA VAL A 389 11.49 -12.49 -20.38
C VAL A 389 11.21 -13.99 -20.46
N LEU A 390 10.13 -14.41 -21.15
CA LEU A 390 9.78 -15.82 -21.36
C LEU A 390 10.87 -16.64 -22.04
N ASP A 391 11.75 -16.00 -22.82
CA ASP A 391 12.78 -16.67 -23.59
C ASP A 391 14.11 -16.81 -22.81
N ARG A 392 14.14 -16.31 -21.58
CA ARG A 392 15.37 -16.16 -20.79
C ARG A 392 15.29 -16.79 -19.41
N VAL A 393 14.15 -16.69 -18.75
CA VAL A 393 14.03 -17.08 -17.34
C VAL A 393 12.67 -17.72 -17.04
N ILE A 394 12.66 -18.67 -16.11
CA ILE A 394 11.44 -19.06 -15.41
C ILE A 394 11.06 -17.91 -14.48
N SER A 395 9.83 -17.43 -14.57
CA SER A 395 9.32 -16.35 -13.74
C SER A 395 8.36 -16.87 -12.68
N SER A 396 8.55 -16.50 -11.42
CA SER A 396 7.57 -16.71 -10.36
C SER A 396 7.31 -15.42 -9.60
N TYR A 397 6.12 -15.28 -9.05
CA TYR A 397 5.70 -14.06 -8.37
C TYR A 397 5.52 -14.31 -6.88
N SER A 398 5.81 -13.30 -6.08
CA SER A 398 5.42 -13.26 -4.68
C SER A 398 4.89 -11.88 -4.32
N SER A 399 3.97 -11.84 -3.37
CA SER A 399 3.43 -10.60 -2.81
C SER A 399 4.43 -9.90 -1.89
N SER A 400 5.35 -10.65 -1.29
CA SER A 400 6.39 -10.12 -0.39
C SER A 400 7.53 -11.10 -0.15
N ILE A 401 8.68 -10.59 0.30
CA ILE A 401 9.80 -11.46 0.69
C ILE A 401 9.40 -12.32 1.89
N LYS A 402 8.62 -11.75 2.82
CA LYS A 402 8.12 -12.50 3.99
C LYS A 402 7.29 -13.72 3.57
N VAL A 403 6.40 -13.58 2.59
CA VAL A 403 5.58 -14.70 2.06
C VAL A 403 6.46 -15.74 1.37
N LEU A 404 7.47 -15.30 0.62
CA LEU A 404 8.43 -16.19 0.00
C LEU A 404 9.21 -17.01 1.04
N ILE A 405 9.70 -16.37 2.12
CA ILE A 405 10.37 -17.03 3.25
C ILE A 405 9.45 -18.07 3.90
N GLN A 406 8.20 -17.69 4.21
CA GLN A 406 7.23 -18.58 4.85
C GLN A 406 6.91 -19.80 3.98
N SER A 407 6.71 -19.57 2.67
CA SER A 407 6.43 -20.64 1.70
C SER A 407 7.58 -21.66 1.63
N ARG A 408 8.83 -21.17 1.70
CA ARG A 408 10.03 -22.04 1.71
C ARG A 408 10.18 -22.80 3.03
N ARG A 409 9.98 -22.14 4.18
CA ARG A 409 9.97 -22.81 5.50
C ARG A 409 8.94 -23.93 5.57
N ASN A 410 7.76 -23.72 4.99
CA ASN A 410 6.71 -24.75 4.94
C ASN A 410 7.04 -25.91 4.00
N ARG A 411 7.78 -25.67 2.90
CA ARG A 411 8.34 -26.75 2.05
C ARG A 411 9.38 -27.61 2.79
N SER A 412 10.15 -27.02 3.69
CA SER A 412 11.21 -27.72 4.45
C SER A 412 10.68 -28.57 5.61
N LYS A 413 9.42 -28.36 6.05
CA LYS A 413 8.79 -29.25 7.04
C LYS A 413 8.56 -30.62 6.40
N PRO A 414 8.93 -31.74 7.05
CA PRO A 414 8.70 -33.06 6.51
C PRO A 414 7.22 -33.20 6.17
N ALA A 415 6.93 -33.51 4.90
CA ALA A 415 5.56 -33.69 4.45
C ALA A 415 4.89 -34.68 5.41
N VAL A 416 3.85 -34.23 6.11
CA VAL A 416 2.86 -35.15 6.67
C VAL A 416 2.46 -36.00 5.47
N SER A 417 2.73 -37.31 5.54
CA SER A 417 2.50 -38.32 4.49
C SER A 417 1.37 -37.88 3.55
N PRO A 418 1.58 -37.81 2.22
CA PRO A 418 0.61 -37.22 1.31
C PRO A 418 -0.73 -37.92 1.52
N LYS A 419 -1.66 -37.25 2.20
CA LYS A 419 -3.06 -37.66 2.14
C LYS A 419 -3.41 -37.60 0.67
N SER A 420 -3.97 -38.66 0.11
CA SER A 420 -4.49 -38.69 -1.26
C SER A 420 -5.29 -37.42 -1.50
N GLY A 421 -4.68 -36.46 -2.20
CA GLY A 421 -5.25 -35.14 -2.43
C GLY A 421 -6.10 -35.19 -3.67
N SER A 422 -7.24 -34.50 -3.67
CA SER A 422 -8.06 -34.35 -4.86
C SER A 422 -7.78 -33.00 -5.53
N ILE A 423 -7.63 -32.98 -6.84
CA ILE A 423 -7.61 -31.75 -7.65
C ILE A 423 -8.99 -31.58 -8.27
N VAL A 424 -9.55 -30.37 -8.20
CA VAL A 424 -10.75 -30.00 -8.95
C VAL A 424 -10.32 -29.17 -10.14
N LEU A 425 -10.67 -29.60 -11.36
CA LEU A 425 -10.47 -28.80 -12.57
C LEU A 425 -11.77 -28.09 -12.90
N LEU A 426 -11.72 -26.76 -12.99
CA LEU A 426 -12.88 -25.90 -13.18
C LEU A 426 -12.65 -25.05 -14.42
N GLY A 427 -13.52 -25.23 -15.41
CA GLY A 427 -13.49 -24.48 -16.66
C GLY A 427 -14.74 -23.64 -16.77
N MET A 428 -14.57 -22.33 -16.96
CA MET A 428 -15.67 -21.41 -17.19
C MET A 428 -15.69 -21.02 -18.66
N GLU A 429 -16.26 -21.88 -19.49
CA GLU A 429 -16.34 -21.67 -20.95
C GLU A 429 -17.27 -20.50 -21.32
N GLU A 430 -18.38 -20.37 -20.59
CA GLU A 430 -19.35 -19.29 -20.77
C GLU A 430 -19.46 -18.46 -19.49
N THR A 431 -19.21 -17.16 -19.61
CA THR A 431 -19.40 -16.19 -18.52
C THR A 431 -20.50 -15.22 -18.95
N PRO A 432 -21.59 -15.04 -18.16
CA PRO A 432 -22.67 -14.14 -18.53
C PRO A 432 -22.17 -12.73 -18.85
N GLY A 433 -22.52 -12.22 -20.04
CA GLY A 433 -22.12 -10.89 -20.50
C GLY A 433 -20.70 -10.78 -21.09
N GLN A 434 -19.97 -11.90 -21.22
CA GLN A 434 -18.63 -11.94 -21.80
C GLN A 434 -18.56 -12.90 -23.00
N SER A 435 -17.50 -12.77 -23.80
CA SER A 435 -17.24 -13.67 -24.93
C SER A 435 -16.88 -15.08 -24.45
N ARG A 436 -17.28 -16.10 -25.22
CA ARG A 436 -17.00 -17.52 -24.92
C ARG A 436 -15.50 -17.83 -25.00
N LEU A 437 -14.98 -18.53 -24.01
CA LEU A 437 -13.59 -18.98 -23.96
C LEU A 437 -13.45 -20.36 -24.63
N GLN A 438 -13.26 -20.35 -25.95
CA GLN A 438 -13.31 -21.55 -26.81
C GLN A 438 -12.28 -22.65 -26.51
N PHE A 439 -11.17 -22.34 -25.82
CA PHE A 439 -10.08 -23.30 -25.55
C PHE A 439 -10.14 -23.95 -24.17
N VAL A 440 -11.03 -23.51 -23.29
CA VAL A 440 -11.15 -24.03 -21.93
C VAL A 440 -11.37 -25.56 -21.87
N PRO A 441 -12.19 -26.17 -22.75
CA PRO A 441 -12.35 -27.62 -22.77
C PRO A 441 -11.05 -28.37 -23.12
N GLU A 442 -10.29 -27.88 -24.12
CA GLU A 442 -9.03 -28.49 -24.53
C GLU A 442 -7.93 -28.32 -23.47
N GLU A 443 -7.89 -27.18 -22.79
CA GLU A 443 -6.95 -26.92 -21.70
C GLU A 443 -7.18 -27.86 -20.51
N ILE A 444 -8.45 -28.10 -20.13
CA ILE A 444 -8.79 -29.06 -19.09
C ILE A 444 -8.38 -30.48 -19.48
N GLU A 445 -8.64 -30.89 -20.72
CA GLU A 445 -8.26 -32.22 -21.21
C GLU A 445 -6.73 -32.41 -21.21
N ARG A 446 -5.97 -31.37 -21.58
CA ARG A 446 -4.50 -31.40 -21.49
C ARG A 446 -4.00 -31.50 -20.05
N LEU A 447 -4.60 -30.76 -19.11
CA LEU A 447 -4.25 -30.82 -17.69
C LEU A 447 -4.57 -32.19 -17.07
N GLU A 448 -5.66 -32.84 -17.49
CA GLU A 448 -5.98 -34.21 -17.12
C GLU A 448 -4.94 -35.20 -17.64
N GLY A 449 -4.43 -35.00 -18.85
CA GLY A 449 -3.38 -35.84 -19.45
C GLY A 449 -2.03 -35.82 -18.71
N LEU A 450 -1.71 -34.73 -17.99
CA LEU A 450 -0.46 -34.57 -17.23
C LEU A 450 -0.43 -35.37 -15.90
N HIS A 451 -1.58 -35.94 -15.51
CA HIS A 451 -1.82 -36.57 -14.22
C HIS A 451 -1.02 -37.86 -13.95
N THR A 452 -0.54 -38.54 -14.99
CA THR A 452 0.18 -39.82 -14.86
C THR A 452 1.48 -39.72 -14.05
N SER A 453 1.95 -38.51 -13.71
CA SER A 453 3.14 -38.25 -12.90
C SER A 453 2.88 -37.96 -11.41
N THR A 454 1.61 -37.82 -10.96
CA THR A 454 1.27 -37.36 -9.60
C THR A 454 0.16 -38.18 -8.92
N LEU A 455 0.36 -38.58 -7.66
CA LEU A 455 -0.56 -39.36 -6.80
C LEU A 455 -1.87 -38.63 -6.38
N LEU A 456 -2.39 -37.72 -7.19
CA LEU A 456 -3.58 -36.91 -6.87
C LEU A 456 -4.85 -37.54 -7.48
N ARG A 457 -6.06 -37.16 -7.09
CA ARG A 457 -7.32 -37.65 -7.68
C ARG A 457 -8.04 -36.49 -8.35
N ILE A 458 -8.28 -36.54 -9.66
CA ILE A 458 -9.03 -35.48 -10.34
C ILE A 458 -10.53 -35.64 -10.06
N ILE A 459 -11.20 -34.53 -9.72
CA ILE A 459 -12.65 -34.42 -9.52
C ILE A 459 -13.15 -33.35 -10.49
N ARG A 460 -14.13 -33.70 -11.33
CA ARG A 460 -14.93 -32.72 -12.08
C ARG A 460 -16.13 -32.32 -11.22
N PRO A 461 -16.41 -31.01 -11.05
CA PRO A 461 -17.63 -30.55 -10.41
C PRO A 461 -18.87 -30.73 -11.30
#